data_AF-A0A8H4PZD7-F1
#
_entry.id   AF-A0A8H4PZD7-F1
#
_cell.length_a   1.000
_cell.length_b   1.000
_cell.length_c   1.000
_cell.angle_alpha   90.00
_cell.angle_beta   90.00
_cell.angle_gamma   90.00
#
_symmetry.space_group_name_H-M   'P 1'
#
loop_
_entity.id
_entity.type
_entity.pdbx_description
1 polymer ?
#
loop_
_entity_poly.entity_id
_entity_poly.type
_entity_poly.pdbx_seq_one_letter_code
_entity_poly.pdbx_strand_id
1 'polypeptide(L)'
;MSQDVEMQRLFLLNEATQGHWDSVHGRLEMLWRCVGIRCGWVEFQWSLTQVTNIFASSGPPEELEMFVRNMVTEYGMKLKHPWVHLVFNGHASRRQTESALSWLQFCCDNGLHTDENFFQSLYSSFRKYWCFSDKCIEKLRRGLKNVSALDHGQAYHLIVPDSALLWPKANQVQSPAARVVTSHNESLSGDRLRLAVVKLLGSEASGVEKAVSLVETAHAQGVDVSDAMTPILLARLEGGADPNSVISKAQRMGVRIHSLVFNKASHALAASGDLEASAAMCRIAAQETGKGDLAYDEYNFSNLVFAYTGSGKYGPLRSLLSEFTSEVLWWRGGRVSKESIKLAMKTVAMRAVVFIQEYARHKNALDKLEEALLHVKRCRVTKADRQMVEATMVRMFAASSRRGRADERAKMMARADGGCGMDEGEWETAIGGR
;
A
#
# COMPACT_ATOMS: atom_id res chain seq x y z
N MET A 1 -10.79 -21.93 36.36
CA MET A 1 -9.54 -22.42 35.72
C MET A 1 -9.33 -21.89 34.31
N SER A 2 -10.31 -21.95 33.40
CA SER A 2 -10.25 -21.22 32.10
C SER A 2 -10.27 -19.69 32.27
N GLN A 3 -10.88 -19.18 33.34
CA GLN A 3 -10.91 -17.75 33.70
C GLN A 3 -9.53 -17.11 33.94
N ASP A 4 -8.54 -17.88 34.39
CA ASP A 4 -7.21 -17.33 34.70
C ASP A 4 -6.44 -17.02 33.41
N VAL A 5 -6.48 -17.92 32.42
CA VAL A 5 -5.88 -17.70 31.09
C VAL A 5 -6.55 -16.53 30.36
N GLU A 6 -7.87 -16.41 30.46
CA GLU A 6 -8.61 -15.31 29.83
C GLU A 6 -8.28 -13.96 30.47
N MET A 7 -8.20 -13.90 31.81
CA MET A 7 -7.72 -12.71 32.52
C MET A 7 -6.31 -12.31 32.06
N GLN A 8 -5.38 -13.26 31.95
CA GLN A 8 -4.02 -12.97 31.48
C GLN A 8 -3.99 -12.42 30.05
N ARG A 9 -4.89 -12.87 29.16
CA ARG A 9 -5.04 -12.30 27.82
C ARG A 9 -5.57 -10.87 27.83
N LEU A 10 -6.57 -10.59 28.66
CA LEU A 10 -7.09 -9.22 28.78
C LEU A 10 -6.02 -8.27 29.30
N PHE A 11 -5.23 -8.70 30.29
CA PHE A 11 -4.07 -7.92 30.75
C PHE A 11 -3.02 -7.72 29.66
N LEU A 12 -2.69 -8.77 28.91
CA LEU A 12 -1.76 -8.70 27.78
C LEU A 12 -2.20 -7.66 26.74
N LEU A 13 -3.47 -7.69 26.33
CA LEU A 13 -4.00 -6.74 25.34
C LEU A 13 -4.03 -5.31 25.90
N ASN A 14 -4.44 -5.14 27.15
CA ASN A 14 -4.43 -3.83 27.80
C ASN A 14 -3.01 -3.25 27.88
N GLU A 15 -2.02 -4.04 28.28
CA GLU A 15 -0.62 -3.59 28.32
C GLU A 15 -0.06 -3.28 26.93
N ALA A 16 -0.41 -4.07 25.91
CA ALA A 16 -0.05 -3.78 24.53
C ALA A 16 -0.67 -2.45 24.07
N THR A 17 -1.93 -2.17 24.40
CA THR A 17 -2.54 -0.87 24.07
C THR A 17 -1.91 0.31 24.80
N GLN A 18 -1.31 0.06 25.96
CA GLN A 18 -0.55 1.07 26.73
C GLN A 18 0.92 1.18 26.28
N GLY A 19 1.39 0.32 25.37
CA GLY A 19 2.78 0.31 24.91
C GLY A 19 3.79 -0.29 25.91
N HIS A 20 3.33 -1.04 26.92
CA HIS A 20 4.20 -1.67 27.92
C HIS A 20 4.83 -2.98 27.40
N TRP A 21 5.66 -2.89 26.36
CA TRP A 21 6.15 -4.03 25.58
C TRP A 21 7.00 -5.04 26.36
N ASP A 22 7.72 -4.62 27.39
CA ASP A 22 8.48 -5.54 28.26
C ASP A 22 7.53 -6.46 29.05
N SER A 23 6.44 -5.90 29.58
CA SER A 23 5.41 -6.66 30.29
C SER A 23 4.66 -7.61 29.35
N VAL A 24 4.37 -7.13 28.13
CA VAL A 24 3.79 -7.94 27.05
C VAL A 24 4.66 -9.16 26.74
N HIS A 25 5.97 -8.99 26.59
CA HIS A 25 6.88 -10.13 26.35
C HIS A 25 6.87 -11.11 27.52
N GLY A 26 6.96 -10.63 28.76
CA GLY A 26 6.91 -11.51 29.94
C GLY A 26 5.61 -12.31 30.04
N ARG A 27 4.47 -11.72 29.69
CA ARG A 27 3.18 -12.44 29.65
C ARG A 27 3.09 -13.43 28.49
N LEU A 28 3.60 -13.07 27.30
CA LEU A 28 3.64 -14.00 26.17
C LEU A 28 4.48 -15.23 26.51
N GLU A 29 5.63 -15.05 27.16
CA GLU A 29 6.47 -16.17 27.59
C GLU A 29 5.76 -17.06 28.62
N MET A 30 5.05 -16.46 29.59
CA MET A 30 4.28 -17.21 30.58
C MET A 30 3.13 -18.00 29.94
N LEU A 31 2.39 -17.38 29.01
CA LEU A 31 1.33 -18.04 28.24
C LEU A 31 1.89 -19.15 27.36
N TRP A 32 3.06 -18.93 26.75
CA TRP A 32 3.77 -19.91 25.93
C TRP A 32 4.10 -21.18 26.71
N ARG A 33 4.68 -21.03 27.92
CA ARG A 33 4.99 -22.17 28.81
C ARG A 33 3.75 -22.97 29.24
N CYS A 34 2.56 -22.40 29.10
CA CYS A 34 1.29 -23.04 29.45
C CYS A 34 0.55 -23.64 28.24
N VAL A 35 1.09 -23.50 27.01
CA VAL A 35 0.49 -24.06 25.79
C VAL A 35 0.48 -25.59 25.88
N GLY A 36 -0.65 -26.20 25.55
CA GLY A 36 -0.86 -27.66 25.62
C GLY A 36 -1.26 -28.19 27.00
N ILE A 37 -1.07 -27.42 28.07
CA ILE A 37 -1.50 -27.80 29.44
C ILE A 37 -2.77 -27.03 29.83
N ARG A 38 -2.80 -25.72 29.58
CA ARG A 38 -3.90 -24.81 30.01
C ARG A 38 -4.36 -23.84 28.93
N CYS A 39 -3.53 -23.59 27.91
CA CYS A 39 -3.84 -22.73 26.78
C CYS A 39 -3.82 -23.57 25.50
N GLY A 40 -4.89 -23.51 24.71
CA GLY A 40 -4.89 -24.11 23.38
C GLY A 40 -3.99 -23.32 22.43
N TRP A 41 -3.37 -24.03 21.48
CA TRP A 41 -2.49 -23.44 20.48
C TRP A 41 -3.20 -22.36 19.65
N VAL A 42 -4.48 -22.57 19.32
CA VAL A 42 -5.29 -21.66 18.51
C VAL A 42 -5.45 -20.32 19.20
N GLU A 43 -5.73 -20.33 20.48
CA GLU A 43 -5.98 -19.14 21.26
C GLU A 43 -4.69 -18.37 21.56
N PHE A 44 -3.57 -19.07 21.76
CA PHE A 44 -2.26 -18.42 21.85
C PHE A 44 -1.88 -17.73 20.53
N GLN A 45 -2.10 -18.37 19.39
CA GLN A 45 -1.89 -17.75 18.06
C GLN A 45 -2.80 -16.53 17.83
N TRP A 46 -4.02 -16.57 18.37
CA TRP A 46 -4.91 -15.41 18.37
C TRP A 46 -4.34 -14.26 19.21
N SER A 47 -3.83 -14.53 20.42
CA SER A 47 -3.18 -13.51 21.26
C SER A 47 -1.98 -12.88 20.57
N LEU A 48 -1.08 -13.68 19.97
CA LEU A 48 0.05 -13.18 19.18
C LEU A 48 -0.41 -12.27 18.04
N THR A 49 -1.46 -12.67 17.33
CA THR A 49 -2.04 -11.86 16.26
C THR A 49 -2.54 -10.51 16.77
N GLN A 50 -3.29 -10.48 17.87
CA GLN A 50 -3.86 -9.24 18.38
C GLN A 50 -2.78 -8.28 18.86
N VAL A 51 -1.80 -8.79 19.61
CA VAL A 51 -0.66 -8.00 20.06
C VAL A 51 0.12 -7.44 18.86
N THR A 52 0.37 -8.26 17.82
CA THR A 52 1.04 -7.81 16.61
C THR A 52 0.24 -6.75 15.85
N ASN A 53 -1.09 -6.86 15.81
CA ASN A 53 -1.96 -5.83 15.23
C ASN A 53 -1.85 -4.50 15.99
N ILE A 54 -1.85 -4.54 17.33
CA ILE A 54 -1.68 -3.35 18.18
C ILE A 54 -0.28 -2.75 17.99
N PHE A 55 0.75 -3.58 17.88
CA PHE A 55 2.12 -3.12 17.61
C PHE A 55 2.20 -2.45 16.22
N ALA A 56 1.60 -3.08 15.21
CA ALA A 56 1.59 -2.58 13.83
C ALA A 56 0.87 -1.23 13.67
N SER A 57 -0.08 -0.90 14.56
CA SER A 57 -0.71 0.44 14.57
C SER A 57 0.14 1.51 15.26
N SER A 58 1.17 1.13 16.00
CA SER A 58 1.84 2.00 16.97
C SER A 58 3.30 2.33 16.63
N GLY A 59 3.95 1.57 15.73
CA GLY A 59 5.40 1.69 15.48
C GLY A 59 5.80 1.85 14.01
N PRO A 60 7.06 2.26 13.75
CA PRO A 60 7.62 2.28 12.40
C PRO A 60 7.75 0.86 11.82
N PRO A 61 7.75 0.72 10.48
CA PRO A 61 7.86 -0.58 9.81
C PRO A 61 9.06 -1.42 10.24
N GLU A 62 10.20 -0.79 10.56
CA GLU A 62 11.43 -1.44 11.00
C GLU A 62 11.29 -2.14 12.36
N GLU A 63 10.64 -1.47 13.31
CA GLU A 63 10.37 -2.08 14.62
C GLU A 63 9.37 -3.23 14.49
N LEU A 64 8.38 -3.07 13.62
CA LEU A 64 7.43 -4.14 13.33
C LEU A 64 8.12 -5.35 12.68
N GLU A 65 9.10 -5.14 11.80
CA GLU A 65 9.89 -6.23 11.23
C GLU A 65 10.55 -7.04 12.34
N MET A 66 11.27 -6.38 13.24
CA MET A 66 11.96 -7.05 14.36
C MET A 66 10.97 -7.79 15.26
N PHE A 67 9.86 -7.14 15.61
CA PHE A 67 8.81 -7.73 16.43
C PHE A 67 8.22 -8.99 15.78
N VAL A 68 7.82 -8.92 14.51
CA VAL A 68 7.25 -10.07 13.79
C VAL A 68 8.28 -11.17 13.61
N ARG A 69 9.54 -10.85 13.31
CA ARG A 69 10.61 -11.85 13.25
C ARG A 69 10.69 -12.62 14.56
N ASN A 70 10.73 -11.91 15.69
CA ASN A 70 10.82 -12.53 17.01
C ASN A 70 9.62 -13.46 17.28
N MET A 71 8.40 -12.98 17.06
CA MET A 71 7.18 -13.76 17.30
C MET A 71 7.09 -15.02 16.41
N VAL A 72 7.58 -14.94 15.17
CA VAL A 72 7.63 -16.08 14.25
C VAL A 72 8.69 -17.09 14.69
N THR A 73 9.90 -16.64 15.04
CA THR A 73 11.01 -17.54 15.39
C THR A 73 10.86 -18.17 16.76
N GLU A 74 10.37 -17.44 17.76
CA GLU A 74 10.24 -17.93 19.14
C GLU A 74 8.96 -18.73 19.35
N TYR A 75 7.85 -18.28 18.75
CA TYR A 75 6.52 -18.80 19.05
C TYR A 75 5.81 -19.46 17.86
N GLY A 76 6.45 -19.54 16.70
CA GLY A 76 5.86 -20.12 15.50
C GLY A 76 4.61 -19.37 15.03
N MET A 77 4.57 -18.04 15.22
CA MET A 77 3.43 -17.22 14.81
C MET A 77 3.14 -17.35 13.31
N LYS A 78 1.88 -17.55 12.94
CA LYS A 78 1.46 -17.53 11.54
C LYS A 78 1.50 -16.11 10.96
N LEU A 79 2.24 -15.94 9.87
CA LEU A 79 2.34 -14.67 9.15
C LEU A 79 1.03 -14.27 8.47
N LYS A 80 0.73 -12.97 8.48
CA LYS A 80 -0.44 -12.37 7.81
C LYS A 80 -0.01 -11.33 6.77
N HIS A 81 -0.74 -11.29 5.65
CA HIS A 81 -0.45 -10.37 4.54
C HIS A 81 -0.35 -8.90 4.94
N PRO A 82 -1.21 -8.35 5.83
CA PRO A 82 -1.12 -6.93 6.19
C PRO A 82 0.23 -6.55 6.79
N TRP A 83 0.79 -7.36 7.70
CA TRP A 83 2.09 -7.09 8.30
C TRP A 83 3.21 -7.21 7.27
N VAL A 84 3.16 -8.25 6.43
CA VAL A 84 4.14 -8.44 5.36
C VAL A 84 4.16 -7.23 4.42
N HIS A 85 3.00 -6.76 3.98
CA HIS A 85 2.88 -5.61 3.10
C HIS A 85 3.30 -4.31 3.78
N LEU A 86 2.98 -4.12 5.05
CA LEU A 86 3.35 -2.91 5.79
C LEU A 86 4.88 -2.76 5.89
N VAL A 87 5.57 -3.81 6.34
CA VAL A 87 7.03 -3.84 6.43
C VAL A 87 7.68 -3.74 5.04
N PHE A 88 7.21 -4.56 4.09
CA PHE A 88 7.73 -4.54 2.72
C PHE A 88 7.62 -3.16 2.07
N ASN A 89 6.45 -2.53 2.16
CA ASN A 89 6.21 -1.22 1.60
C ASN A 89 6.99 -0.12 2.33
N GLY A 90 7.25 -0.27 3.63
CA GLY A 90 8.14 0.58 4.42
C GLY A 90 9.54 0.66 3.79
N HIS A 91 10.23 -0.48 3.70
CA HIS A 91 11.55 -0.56 3.07
C HIS A 91 11.55 -0.12 1.61
N ALA A 92 10.55 -0.57 0.83
CA ALA A 92 10.41 -0.22 -0.58
C ALA A 92 10.27 1.30 -0.78
N SER A 93 9.49 1.95 0.09
CA SER A 93 9.29 3.40 0.04
C SER A 93 10.57 4.18 0.31
N ARG A 94 11.51 3.62 1.09
CA ARG A 94 12.80 4.21 1.44
C ARG A 94 13.95 3.83 0.51
N ARG A 95 13.66 3.18 -0.63
CA ARG A 95 14.67 2.66 -1.56
C ARG A 95 15.60 1.60 -0.96
N GLN A 96 15.18 0.93 0.12
CA GLN A 96 15.91 -0.16 0.73
C GLN A 96 15.54 -1.48 0.04
N THR A 97 15.93 -1.63 -1.23
CA THR A 97 15.52 -2.79 -2.05
C THR A 97 15.98 -4.12 -1.44
N GLU A 98 17.19 -4.18 -0.89
CA GLU A 98 17.72 -5.41 -0.25
C GLU A 98 16.93 -5.79 0.98
N SER A 99 16.66 -4.85 1.89
CA SER A 99 15.86 -5.10 3.10
C SER A 99 14.44 -5.54 2.76
N ALA A 100 13.79 -4.88 1.80
CA ALA A 100 12.47 -5.27 1.32
C ALA A 100 12.43 -6.73 0.80
N LEU A 101 13.45 -7.13 0.03
CA LEU A 101 13.54 -8.48 -0.53
C LEU A 101 13.96 -9.53 0.51
N SER A 102 14.85 -9.18 1.45
CA SER A 102 15.23 -10.02 2.59
C SER A 102 14.05 -10.32 3.51
N TRP A 103 13.21 -9.31 3.76
CA TRP A 103 11.96 -9.47 4.51
C TRP A 103 11.00 -10.45 3.81
N LEU A 104 10.75 -10.26 2.51
CA LEU A 104 9.91 -11.16 1.74
C LEU A 104 10.43 -12.60 1.74
N GLN A 105 11.75 -12.78 1.59
CA GLN A 105 12.39 -14.09 1.66
C GLN A 105 12.16 -14.74 3.03
N PHE A 106 12.39 -14.01 4.12
CA PHE A 106 12.09 -14.49 5.47
C PHE A 106 10.63 -14.92 5.63
N CYS A 107 9.68 -14.15 5.09
CA CYS A 107 8.27 -14.50 5.19
C CYS A 107 7.96 -15.81 4.45
N CYS A 108 8.49 -15.99 3.24
CA CYS A 108 8.33 -17.25 2.50
C CYS A 108 9.00 -18.43 3.21
N ASP A 109 10.18 -18.21 3.79
CA ASP A 109 10.88 -19.24 4.55
C ASP A 109 10.17 -19.64 5.84
N ASN A 110 9.23 -18.81 6.32
CA ASN A 110 8.42 -19.06 7.51
C ASN A 110 6.93 -19.29 7.19
N GLY A 111 6.63 -19.82 5.99
CA GLY A 111 5.31 -20.35 5.67
C GLY A 111 4.25 -19.29 5.34
N LEU A 112 4.66 -18.13 4.84
CA LEU A 112 3.72 -17.15 4.27
C LEU A 112 2.86 -17.80 3.17
N HIS A 113 1.55 -17.77 3.37
CA HIS A 113 0.60 -18.18 2.36
C HIS A 113 0.60 -17.17 1.20
N THR A 114 0.83 -17.61 -0.03
CA THR A 114 0.82 -16.74 -1.22
C THR A 114 -0.36 -17.10 -2.12
N ASP A 115 -1.36 -16.21 -2.19
CA ASP A 115 -2.49 -16.33 -3.11
C ASP A 115 -2.41 -15.28 -4.23
N GLU A 116 -3.37 -15.31 -5.15
CA GLU A 116 -3.42 -14.35 -6.26
C GLU A 116 -3.54 -12.90 -5.76
N ASN A 117 -4.31 -12.66 -4.69
CA ASN A 117 -4.50 -11.32 -4.11
C ASN A 117 -3.18 -10.75 -3.57
N PHE A 118 -2.39 -11.58 -2.89
CA PHE A 118 -1.05 -11.24 -2.43
C PHE A 118 -0.15 -10.84 -3.59
N PHE A 119 -0.18 -11.59 -4.71
CA PHE A 119 0.59 -11.23 -5.90
C PHE A 119 0.12 -9.94 -6.55
N GLN A 120 -1.19 -9.71 -6.65
CA GLN A 120 -1.72 -8.43 -7.16
C GLN A 120 -1.25 -7.25 -6.32
N SER A 121 -1.23 -7.40 -5.00
CA SER A 121 -0.67 -6.39 -4.08
C SER A 121 0.83 -6.18 -4.32
N LEU A 122 1.63 -7.24 -4.42
CA LEU A 122 3.06 -7.13 -4.72
C LEU A 122 3.34 -6.46 -6.07
N TYR A 123 2.61 -6.83 -7.13
CA TYR A 123 2.76 -6.19 -8.43
C TYR A 123 2.39 -4.71 -8.40
N SER A 124 1.41 -4.34 -7.58
CA SER A 124 1.05 -2.93 -7.36
C SER A 124 2.20 -2.18 -6.69
N SER A 125 2.84 -2.78 -5.70
CA SER A 125 4.06 -2.23 -5.09
C SER A 125 5.24 -2.15 -6.07
N PHE A 126 5.42 -3.13 -6.97
CA PHE A 126 6.47 -3.07 -7.99
C PHE A 126 6.28 -1.94 -9.00
N ARG A 127 5.05 -1.67 -9.40
CA ARG A 127 4.72 -0.51 -10.22
C ARG A 127 5.01 0.78 -9.45
N LYS A 128 4.55 0.88 -8.21
CA LYS A 128 4.66 2.08 -7.38
C LYS A 128 6.11 2.42 -7.06
N TYR A 129 6.86 1.49 -6.46
CA TYR A 129 8.19 1.77 -5.96
C TYR A 129 9.24 1.61 -7.05
N TRP A 130 9.22 0.55 -7.85
CA TRP A 130 10.29 0.28 -8.83
C TRP A 130 9.93 0.60 -10.29
N CYS A 131 8.77 1.21 -10.54
CA CYS A 131 8.32 1.63 -11.87
C CYS A 131 8.33 0.48 -12.91
N PHE A 132 7.92 -0.72 -12.49
CA PHE A 132 7.75 -1.84 -13.41
C PHE A 132 6.65 -1.54 -14.43
N SER A 133 6.92 -1.79 -15.71
CA SER A 133 5.93 -1.68 -16.77
C SER A 133 4.98 -2.89 -16.77
N ASP A 134 3.80 -2.76 -17.36
CA ASP A 134 2.87 -3.89 -17.50
C ASP A 134 3.48 -5.05 -18.29
N LYS A 135 4.33 -4.77 -19.28
CA LYS A 135 5.08 -5.81 -19.99
C LYS A 135 6.01 -6.59 -19.06
N CYS A 136 6.69 -5.91 -18.13
CA CYS A 136 7.56 -6.55 -17.15
C CYS A 136 6.74 -7.39 -16.15
N ILE A 137 5.62 -6.85 -15.67
CA ILE A 137 4.72 -7.57 -14.76
C ILE A 137 4.13 -8.80 -15.45
N GLU A 138 3.74 -8.71 -16.72
CA GLU A 138 3.20 -9.84 -17.46
C GLU A 138 4.26 -10.91 -17.74
N LYS A 139 5.52 -10.51 -17.97
CA LYS A 139 6.65 -11.44 -18.05
C LYS A 139 6.83 -12.18 -16.72
N LEU A 140 6.77 -11.49 -15.59
CA LEU A 140 6.83 -12.10 -14.25
C LEU A 140 5.67 -13.07 -14.03
N ARG A 141 4.44 -12.66 -14.36
CA ARG A 141 3.24 -13.52 -14.28
C ARG A 141 3.35 -14.78 -15.12
N ARG A 142 3.83 -14.68 -16.36
CA ARG A 142 4.06 -15.86 -17.21
C ARG A 142 5.15 -16.76 -16.65
N GLY A 143 6.24 -16.18 -16.14
CA GLY A 143 7.29 -16.94 -15.45
C GLY A 143 6.73 -17.76 -14.29
N LEU A 144 5.87 -17.14 -13.47
CA LEU A 144 5.12 -17.78 -12.40
C LEU A 144 4.19 -18.90 -12.90
N LYS A 145 3.37 -18.62 -13.91
CA LYS A 145 2.45 -19.60 -14.50
C LYS A 145 3.20 -20.79 -15.09
N ASN A 146 4.36 -20.58 -15.69
CA ASN A 146 5.17 -21.66 -16.25
C ASN A 146 5.78 -22.54 -15.15
N VAL A 147 6.19 -21.95 -14.02
CA VAL A 147 6.61 -22.72 -12.84
C VAL A 147 5.45 -23.54 -12.28
N SER A 148 4.22 -23.00 -12.24
CA SER A 148 3.04 -23.72 -11.77
C SER A 148 2.42 -24.69 -12.80
N ALA A 149 2.64 -24.47 -14.10
CA ALA A 149 2.12 -25.33 -15.18
C ALA A 149 3.03 -26.55 -15.42
N LEU A 150 4.34 -26.40 -15.24
CA LEU A 150 5.25 -27.54 -15.09
C LEU A 150 4.88 -28.42 -13.88
N ASP A 151 4.15 -27.87 -12.90
CA ASP A 151 3.62 -28.56 -11.71
C ASP A 151 2.31 -29.35 -11.99
N HIS A 152 1.62 -29.17 -13.12
CA HIS A 152 0.35 -29.86 -13.44
C HIS A 152 0.43 -30.85 -14.61
N GLY A 153 1.59 -30.96 -15.27
CA GLY A 153 1.70 -31.66 -16.55
C GLY A 153 2.91 -32.60 -16.63
N GLN A 154 2.85 -33.74 -15.93
CA GLN A 154 3.56 -34.94 -16.40
C GLN A 154 2.58 -35.85 -17.15
N ALA A 155 2.42 -35.56 -18.45
CA ALA A 155 2.15 -36.55 -19.47
C ALA A 155 2.71 -36.02 -20.81
N TYR A 156 3.86 -36.59 -21.20
CA TYR A 156 4.45 -36.75 -22.54
C TYR A 156 3.94 -35.86 -23.70
N HIS A 157 4.80 -35.02 -24.29
CA HIS A 157 5.34 -35.16 -25.66
C HIS A 157 5.94 -33.85 -26.24
N LEU A 158 7.18 -34.00 -26.72
CA LEU A 158 7.81 -33.50 -27.95
C LEU A 158 7.78 -32.00 -28.35
N ILE A 159 8.99 -31.57 -28.72
CA ILE A 159 9.41 -30.40 -29.50
C ILE A 159 8.64 -30.32 -30.85
N VAL A 160 8.27 -29.12 -31.31
CA VAL A 160 8.64 -28.49 -32.62
C VAL A 160 8.13 -27.02 -32.66
N PRO A 161 8.83 -26.08 -33.35
CA PRO A 161 8.55 -24.64 -33.32
C PRO A 161 7.83 -24.10 -34.58
N ASP A 162 7.47 -22.82 -34.47
CA ASP A 162 7.41 -21.79 -35.52
C ASP A 162 6.05 -21.32 -36.07
N SER A 163 6.06 -20.01 -36.33
CA SER A 163 5.24 -19.21 -37.26
C SER A 163 3.77 -18.87 -36.93
N ALA A 164 3.62 -17.58 -36.63
CA ALA A 164 2.60 -16.62 -37.07
C ALA A 164 1.19 -17.13 -37.43
N LEU A 165 0.16 -16.49 -36.86
CA LEU A 165 -1.02 -16.02 -37.60
C LEU A 165 -1.78 -14.95 -36.79
N LEU A 166 -2.16 -13.90 -37.52
CA LEU A 166 -2.95 -12.72 -37.15
C LEU A 166 -4.34 -13.12 -36.59
N TRP A 167 -4.95 -12.39 -35.63
CA TRP A 167 -5.78 -11.16 -35.76
C TRP A 167 -6.66 -11.06 -34.45
N PRO A 168 -7.50 -10.03 -34.17
CA PRO A 168 -7.28 -8.59 -33.96
C PRO A 168 -7.83 -8.05 -32.61
N LYS A 169 -7.68 -6.73 -32.41
CA LYS A 169 -8.59 -5.89 -31.60
C LYS A 169 -10.08 -6.15 -31.94
N ALA A 170 -10.92 -6.31 -30.92
CA ALA A 170 -12.35 -6.06 -31.00
C ALA A 170 -12.76 -5.03 -29.94
N ASN A 171 -13.47 -4.02 -30.43
CA ASN A 171 -14.05 -2.90 -29.72
C ASN A 171 -15.15 -3.32 -28.73
N GLN A 172 -15.45 -2.37 -27.83
CA GLN A 172 -16.78 -2.06 -27.29
C GLN A 172 -17.89 -3.07 -27.60
N VAL A 173 -18.33 -3.75 -26.55
CA VAL A 173 -19.73 -4.15 -26.44
C VAL A 173 -20.24 -3.60 -25.11
N GLN A 174 -21.06 -2.55 -25.24
CA GLN A 174 -22.04 -2.17 -24.23
C GLN A 174 -22.83 -3.42 -23.84
N SER A 175 -23.03 -3.63 -22.55
CA SER A 175 -24.05 -4.55 -22.07
C SER A 175 -24.94 -3.86 -21.04
N PRO A 176 -26.23 -4.23 -21.02
CA PRO A 176 -27.33 -3.28 -20.95
C PRO A 176 -27.91 -3.19 -19.53
N ALA A 177 -28.51 -2.04 -19.26
CA ALA A 177 -29.62 -1.83 -18.31
C ALA A 177 -29.72 -2.82 -17.13
N ALA A 178 -28.92 -2.61 -16.09
CA ALA A 178 -29.31 -3.08 -14.76
C ALA A 178 -30.48 -2.22 -14.28
N ARG A 179 -31.69 -2.80 -14.39
CA ARG A 179 -32.94 -2.28 -13.85
C ARG A 179 -32.72 -1.80 -12.42
N VAL A 180 -33.15 -0.56 -12.20
CA VAL A 180 -33.45 -0.02 -10.89
C VAL A 180 -34.48 -0.95 -10.24
N VAL A 181 -34.05 -1.74 -9.27
CA VAL A 181 -34.95 -2.27 -8.25
C VAL A 181 -34.90 -1.26 -7.12
N THR A 182 -35.87 -0.35 -7.12
CA THR A 182 -36.31 0.31 -5.90
C THR A 182 -37.01 -0.76 -5.06
N SER A 183 -36.28 -1.41 -4.16
CA SER A 183 -36.87 -2.14 -3.05
C SER A 183 -36.19 -1.69 -1.77
N HIS A 184 -37.03 -1.35 -0.80
CA HIS A 184 -36.68 -0.83 0.51
C HIS A 184 -35.60 -1.65 1.22
N ASN A 185 -34.70 -0.93 1.91
CA ASN A 185 -33.94 -1.38 3.08
C ASN A 185 -32.61 -2.16 2.90
N GLU A 186 -31.83 -1.90 1.85
CA GLU A 186 -30.39 -2.24 1.84
C GLU A 186 -29.54 -0.98 2.09
N SER A 187 -28.67 -1.01 3.11
CA SER A 187 -27.81 0.13 3.43
C SER A 187 -26.85 0.43 2.27
N LEU A 188 -26.76 1.70 1.89
CA LEU A 188 -25.78 2.17 0.91
C LEU A 188 -24.39 2.05 1.53
N SER A 189 -23.63 1.02 1.14
CA SER A 189 -22.20 0.97 1.46
C SER A 189 -21.46 2.14 0.77
N GLY A 190 -20.41 2.67 1.41
CA GLY A 190 -19.67 3.85 0.93
C GLY A 190 -19.18 3.74 -0.52
N ASP A 191 -18.78 2.53 -0.95
CA ASP A 191 -18.34 2.26 -2.33
C ASP A 191 -19.47 2.42 -3.36
N ARG A 192 -20.69 1.96 -3.02
CA ARG A 192 -21.87 2.10 -3.89
C ARG A 192 -22.29 3.56 -4.00
N LEU A 193 -22.22 4.31 -2.90
CA LEU A 193 -22.49 5.74 -2.88
C LEU A 193 -21.51 6.50 -3.76
N ARG A 194 -20.20 6.22 -3.64
CA ARG A 194 -19.16 6.83 -4.49
C ARG A 194 -19.40 6.55 -5.96
N LEU A 195 -19.74 5.31 -6.33
CA LEU A 195 -20.02 4.96 -7.73
C LEU A 195 -21.25 5.70 -8.28
N ALA A 196 -22.31 5.80 -7.48
CA ALA A 196 -23.51 6.55 -7.84
C ALA A 196 -23.21 8.04 -8.07
N VAL A 197 -22.41 8.64 -7.18
CA VAL A 197 -21.94 10.03 -7.32
C VAL A 197 -21.14 10.22 -8.61
N VAL A 198 -20.15 9.36 -8.90
CA VAL A 198 -19.35 9.46 -10.13
C VAL A 198 -20.24 9.37 -11.37
N LYS A 199 -21.25 8.51 -11.36
CA LYS A 199 -22.22 8.40 -12.46
C LYS A 199 -23.06 9.67 -12.63
N LEU A 200 -23.50 10.29 -11.54
CA LEU A 200 -24.24 11.56 -11.58
C LEU A 200 -23.40 12.71 -12.11
N LEU A 201 -22.12 12.78 -11.72
CA LEU A 201 -21.17 13.79 -12.21
C LEU A 201 -20.85 13.63 -13.70
N GLY A 202 -20.97 12.43 -14.25
CA GLY A 202 -20.85 12.16 -15.68
C GLY A 202 -22.09 12.51 -16.52
N SER A 203 -23.20 12.92 -15.89
CA SER A 203 -24.40 13.42 -16.57
C SER A 203 -24.38 14.95 -16.71
N GLU A 204 -25.22 15.52 -17.58
CA GLU A 204 -25.27 16.96 -17.93
C GLU A 204 -25.26 17.93 -16.72
N ALA A 205 -25.16 19.24 -16.96
CA ALA A 205 -24.91 20.34 -16.00
C ALA A 205 -25.62 20.29 -14.62
N SER A 206 -26.76 19.59 -14.48
CA SER A 206 -27.45 19.34 -13.20
C SER A 206 -26.85 18.22 -12.33
N GLY A 207 -25.81 17.51 -12.81
CA GLY A 207 -25.24 16.33 -12.16
C GLY A 207 -24.59 16.60 -10.81
N VAL A 208 -23.95 17.78 -10.63
CA VAL A 208 -23.29 18.17 -9.38
C VAL A 208 -24.29 18.34 -8.25
N GLU A 209 -25.39 19.07 -8.47
CA GLU A 209 -26.38 19.32 -7.41
C GLU A 209 -27.17 18.07 -7.04
N LYS A 210 -27.46 17.19 -8.02
CA LYS A 210 -28.04 15.87 -7.74
C LYS A 210 -27.10 15.00 -6.90
N ALA A 211 -25.81 15.00 -7.21
CA ALA A 211 -24.82 14.26 -6.43
C ALA A 211 -24.68 14.80 -5.00
N VAL A 212 -24.73 16.13 -4.83
CA VAL A 212 -24.71 16.78 -3.52
C VAL A 212 -25.92 16.39 -2.68
N SER A 213 -27.13 16.46 -3.25
CA SER A 213 -28.37 16.07 -2.55
C SER A 213 -28.36 14.60 -2.12
N LEU A 214 -27.85 13.71 -2.97
CA LEU A 214 -27.69 12.29 -2.64
C LEU A 214 -26.76 12.08 -1.45
N VAL A 215 -25.61 12.78 -1.44
CA VAL A 215 -24.62 12.68 -0.37
C VAL A 215 -25.13 13.31 0.93
N GLU A 216 -25.79 14.46 0.88
CA GLU A 216 -26.37 15.11 2.07
C GLU A 216 -27.46 14.22 2.71
N THR A 217 -28.27 13.54 1.90
CA THR A 217 -29.27 12.56 2.39
C THR A 217 -28.62 11.36 3.06
N ALA A 218 -27.59 10.78 2.45
CA ALA A 218 -26.86 9.64 3.03
C ALA A 218 -26.14 10.04 4.33
N HIS A 219 -25.56 11.25 4.37
CA HIS A 219 -24.92 11.78 5.56
C HIS A 219 -25.91 11.98 6.72
N ALA A 220 -27.11 12.50 6.44
CA ALA A 220 -28.18 12.64 7.43
C ALA A 220 -28.66 11.29 8.00
N GLN A 221 -28.45 10.20 7.26
CA GLN A 221 -28.73 8.83 7.70
C GLN A 221 -27.56 8.18 8.47
N GLY A 222 -26.48 8.93 8.74
CA GLY A 222 -25.31 8.45 9.49
C GLY A 222 -24.31 7.63 8.66
N VAL A 223 -24.41 7.65 7.32
CA VAL A 223 -23.45 6.96 6.44
C VAL A 223 -22.17 7.79 6.32
N ASP A 224 -20.99 7.16 6.37
CA ASP A 224 -19.73 7.83 6.03
C ASP A 224 -19.71 8.15 4.53
N VAL A 225 -19.68 9.44 4.21
CA VAL A 225 -19.72 9.95 2.84
C VAL A 225 -18.37 10.46 2.34
N SER A 226 -17.30 10.33 3.13
CA SER A 226 -15.99 10.94 2.84
C SER A 226 -15.47 10.61 1.43
N ASP A 227 -15.53 9.33 1.03
CA ASP A 227 -15.01 8.87 -0.25
C ASP A 227 -15.93 9.27 -1.43
N ALA A 228 -17.23 9.39 -1.18
CA ALA A 228 -18.21 9.86 -2.16
C ALA A 228 -18.17 11.38 -2.34
N MET A 229 -17.73 12.13 -1.33
CA MET A 229 -17.62 13.58 -1.38
C MET A 229 -16.44 14.05 -2.26
N THR A 230 -15.33 13.30 -2.26
CA THR A 230 -14.11 13.63 -3.04
C THR A 230 -14.39 14.03 -4.50
N PRO A 231 -15.09 13.24 -5.32
CA PRO A 231 -15.36 13.60 -6.71
C PRO A 231 -16.26 14.84 -6.87
N ILE A 232 -17.19 15.10 -5.93
CA ILE A 232 -18.04 16.31 -5.94
C ILE A 232 -17.18 17.56 -5.71
N LEU A 233 -16.28 17.51 -4.72
CA LEU A 233 -15.40 18.63 -4.40
C LEU A 233 -14.47 18.94 -5.57
N LEU A 234 -13.91 17.91 -6.22
CA LEU A 234 -13.09 18.07 -7.41
C LEU A 234 -13.88 18.71 -8.57
N ALA A 235 -15.10 18.23 -8.83
CA ALA A 235 -15.95 18.80 -9.88
C ALA A 235 -16.30 20.28 -9.62
N ARG A 236 -16.52 20.66 -8.35
CA ARG A 236 -16.76 22.07 -7.97
C ARG A 236 -15.53 22.95 -8.19
N LEU A 237 -14.35 22.48 -7.79
CA LEU A 237 -13.09 23.20 -8.02
C LEU A 237 -12.79 23.33 -9.52
N GLU A 238 -13.10 22.31 -10.31
CA GLU A 238 -12.98 22.33 -11.78
C GLU A 238 -13.97 23.28 -12.45
N GLY A 239 -15.17 23.40 -11.87
CA GLY A 239 -16.17 24.41 -12.24
C GLY A 239 -15.82 25.84 -11.81
N GLY A 240 -14.65 26.07 -11.20
CA GLY A 240 -14.19 27.40 -10.80
C GLY A 240 -14.77 27.91 -9.48
N ALA A 241 -15.35 27.03 -8.65
CA ALA A 241 -15.81 27.43 -7.32
C ALA A 241 -14.64 27.91 -6.44
N ASP A 242 -14.92 28.86 -5.54
CA ASP A 242 -13.93 29.36 -4.60
C ASP A 242 -13.37 28.23 -3.71
N PRO A 243 -12.05 27.99 -3.74
CA PRO A 243 -11.45 26.88 -3.01
C PRO A 243 -11.66 26.93 -1.49
N ASN A 244 -11.60 28.11 -0.89
CA ASN A 244 -11.77 28.26 0.56
C ASN A 244 -13.20 27.88 0.98
N SER A 245 -14.20 28.34 0.23
CA SER A 245 -15.61 27.99 0.42
C SER A 245 -15.87 26.48 0.29
N VAL A 246 -15.31 25.84 -0.75
CA VAL A 246 -15.45 24.40 -0.97
C VAL A 246 -14.90 23.59 0.20
N ILE A 247 -13.68 23.90 0.66
CA ILE A 247 -13.04 23.21 1.78
C ILE A 247 -13.79 23.47 3.09
N SER A 248 -14.17 24.72 3.36
CA SER A 248 -14.87 25.11 4.58
C SER A 248 -16.26 24.47 4.68
N LYS A 249 -16.96 24.26 3.56
CA LYS A 249 -18.23 23.52 3.54
C LYS A 249 -17.99 22.04 3.89
N ALA A 250 -16.97 21.41 3.33
CA ALA A 250 -16.65 20.01 3.63
C ALA A 250 -16.22 19.81 5.10
N GLN A 251 -15.38 20.70 5.65
CA GLN A 251 -14.99 20.62 7.06
C GLN A 251 -16.18 20.77 8.02
N ARG A 252 -17.14 21.66 7.72
CA ARG A 252 -18.37 21.82 8.52
C ARG A 252 -19.26 20.58 8.51
N MET A 253 -19.19 19.76 7.45
CA MET A 253 -19.89 18.47 7.39
C MET A 253 -19.18 17.37 8.19
N GLY A 254 -18.00 17.64 8.77
CA GLY A 254 -17.23 16.64 9.51
C GLY A 254 -16.71 15.49 8.64
N VAL A 255 -16.63 15.68 7.32
CA VAL A 255 -16.16 14.65 6.39
C VAL A 255 -14.65 14.74 6.22
N ARG A 256 -14.00 13.58 6.08
CA ARG A 256 -12.56 13.51 5.81
C ARG A 256 -12.29 13.94 4.37
N ILE A 257 -11.46 14.97 4.20
CA ILE A 257 -11.11 15.51 2.89
C ILE A 257 -9.85 14.80 2.36
N HIS A 258 -9.94 14.27 1.15
CA HIS A 258 -8.80 13.62 0.50
C HIS A 258 -7.75 14.65 0.02
N SER A 259 -6.45 14.31 0.14
CA SER A 259 -5.33 15.17 -0.29
C SER A 259 -5.45 15.76 -1.70
N LEU A 260 -5.93 14.98 -2.69
CA LEU A 260 -6.19 15.45 -4.04
C LEU A 260 -7.05 16.73 -4.09
N VAL A 261 -8.05 16.86 -3.20
CA VAL A 261 -8.93 18.04 -3.15
C VAL A 261 -8.13 19.26 -2.70
N PHE A 262 -7.34 19.14 -1.64
CA PHE A 262 -6.46 20.23 -1.19
C PHE A 262 -5.43 20.62 -2.25
N ASN A 263 -4.84 19.64 -2.93
CA ASN A 263 -3.87 19.88 -3.99
C ASN A 263 -4.50 20.62 -5.18
N LYS A 264 -5.74 20.27 -5.55
CA LYS A 264 -6.51 20.98 -6.60
C LYS A 264 -6.88 22.39 -6.15
N ALA A 265 -7.34 22.56 -4.91
CA ALA A 265 -7.69 23.85 -4.31
C ALA A 265 -6.48 24.80 -4.28
N SER A 266 -5.33 24.32 -3.80
CA SER A 266 -4.08 25.07 -3.78
C SER A 266 -3.64 25.50 -5.19
N HIS A 267 -3.78 24.62 -6.18
CA HIS A 267 -3.47 24.96 -7.57
C HIS A 267 -4.44 26.01 -8.15
N ALA A 268 -5.73 25.94 -7.83
CA ALA A 268 -6.71 26.94 -8.26
C ALA A 268 -6.39 28.34 -7.67
N LEU A 269 -6.03 28.41 -6.39
CA LEU A 269 -5.57 29.65 -5.75
C LEU A 269 -4.29 30.19 -6.37
N ALA A 270 -3.34 29.30 -6.70
CA ALA A 270 -2.12 29.71 -7.37
C ALA A 270 -2.39 30.27 -8.78
N ALA A 271 -3.33 29.66 -9.51
CA ALA A 271 -3.73 30.09 -10.84
C ALA A 271 -4.46 31.45 -10.84
N SER A 272 -5.17 31.79 -9.77
CA SER A 272 -5.76 33.13 -9.58
C SER A 272 -4.75 34.18 -9.13
N GLY A 273 -3.48 33.80 -8.90
CA GLY A 273 -2.41 34.69 -8.47
C GLY A 273 -2.25 34.79 -6.94
N ASP A 274 -3.12 34.15 -6.16
CA ASP A 274 -3.04 34.16 -4.70
C ASP A 274 -2.12 33.05 -4.18
N LEU A 275 -0.81 33.29 -4.31
CA LEU A 275 0.22 32.37 -3.86
C LEU A 275 0.26 32.20 -2.33
N GLU A 276 -0.20 33.19 -1.58
CA GLU A 276 -0.25 33.11 -0.11
C GLU A 276 -1.36 32.20 0.36
N ALA A 277 -2.57 32.34 -0.20
CA ALA A 277 -3.67 31.43 0.06
C ALA A 277 -3.33 30.01 -0.44
N SER A 278 -2.67 29.88 -1.59
CA SER A 278 -2.18 28.59 -2.10
C SER A 278 -1.26 27.88 -1.10
N ALA A 279 -0.29 28.60 -0.52
CA ALA A 279 0.60 28.05 0.49
C ALA A 279 -0.12 27.76 1.82
N ALA A 280 -1.10 28.59 2.20
CA ALA A 280 -1.92 28.34 3.38
C ALA A 280 -2.75 27.05 3.23
N MET A 281 -3.35 26.83 2.06
CA MET A 281 -4.10 25.62 1.74
C MET A 281 -3.24 24.36 1.87
N CYS A 282 -1.99 24.39 1.41
CA CYS A 282 -1.05 23.29 1.59
C CYS A 282 -0.66 23.02 3.05
N ARG A 283 -0.58 24.06 3.90
CA ARG A 283 -0.35 23.87 5.34
C ARG A 283 -1.55 23.24 6.04
N ILE A 284 -2.77 23.62 5.66
CA ILE A 284 -3.99 22.96 6.14
C ILE A 284 -3.98 21.50 5.72
N ALA A 285 -3.67 21.21 4.45
CA ALA A 285 -3.57 19.84 3.95
C ALA A 285 -2.54 18.99 4.73
N ALA A 286 -1.39 19.57 5.06
CA ALA A 286 -0.36 18.91 5.87
C ALA A 286 -0.86 18.60 7.29
N GLN A 287 -1.63 19.49 7.92
CA GLN A 287 -2.20 19.24 9.25
C GLN A 287 -3.26 18.12 9.21
N GLU A 288 -4.16 18.17 8.23
CA GLU A 288 -5.29 17.23 8.10
C GLU A 288 -4.86 15.83 7.63
N THR A 289 -3.90 15.77 6.69
CA THR A 289 -3.51 14.51 6.03
C THR A 289 -2.07 14.10 6.34
N GLY A 290 -1.14 15.06 6.36
CA GLY A 290 0.30 14.84 6.51
C GLY A 290 0.79 14.75 7.95
N LYS A 291 -0.09 14.82 8.97
CA LYS A 291 0.28 14.90 10.40
C LYS A 291 1.28 16.03 10.71
N GLY A 292 1.20 17.12 9.96
CA GLY A 292 2.07 18.30 10.08
C GLY A 292 3.31 18.30 9.18
N ASP A 293 3.67 17.17 8.54
CA ASP A 293 4.76 17.13 7.55
C ASP A 293 4.32 17.90 6.30
N LEU A 294 5.07 18.95 5.93
CA LEU A 294 4.76 19.78 4.75
C LEU A 294 5.15 19.09 3.44
N ALA A 295 6.12 18.20 3.49
CA ALA A 295 6.62 17.41 2.38
C ALA A 295 6.17 15.94 2.49
N TYR A 296 4.93 15.70 2.93
CA TYR A 296 4.37 14.34 3.08
C TYR A 296 4.08 13.62 1.75
N ASP A 297 3.77 14.37 0.69
CA ASP A 297 3.57 13.86 -0.67
C ASP A 297 4.14 14.77 -1.77
N GLU A 298 4.20 14.24 -3.00
CA GLU A 298 4.82 14.94 -4.14
C GLU A 298 4.08 16.22 -4.57
N TYR A 299 2.75 16.26 -4.37
CA TYR A 299 1.89 17.33 -4.86
C TYR A 299 1.86 18.50 -3.89
N ASN A 300 1.74 18.24 -2.59
CA ASN A 300 1.82 19.26 -1.56
C ASN A 300 3.20 19.93 -1.56
N PHE A 301 4.26 19.12 -1.66
CA PHE A 301 5.62 19.62 -1.85
C PHE A 301 5.73 20.51 -3.09
N SER A 302 5.25 20.03 -4.24
CA SER A 302 5.30 20.78 -5.51
C SER A 302 4.56 22.11 -5.43
N ASN A 303 3.36 22.13 -4.87
CA ASN A 303 2.55 23.33 -4.72
C ASN A 303 3.21 24.34 -3.78
N LEU A 304 3.78 23.90 -2.67
CA LEU A 304 4.54 24.77 -1.76
C LEU A 304 5.81 25.33 -2.41
N VAL A 305 6.56 24.51 -3.16
CA VAL A 305 7.72 24.98 -3.93
C VAL A 305 7.30 26.05 -4.94
N PHE A 306 6.20 25.83 -5.65
CA PHE A 306 5.65 26.80 -6.60
C PHE A 306 5.26 28.11 -5.89
N ALA A 307 4.46 28.02 -4.83
CA ALA A 307 3.95 29.17 -4.09
C ALA A 307 5.09 29.99 -3.45
N TYR A 308 5.99 29.36 -2.70
CA TYR A 308 7.11 30.05 -2.04
C TYR A 308 8.11 30.63 -3.04
N THR A 309 8.37 29.93 -4.14
CA THR A 309 9.22 30.48 -5.19
C THR A 309 8.52 31.66 -5.85
N GLY A 310 7.25 31.52 -6.24
CA GLY A 310 6.48 32.57 -6.88
C GLY A 310 6.32 33.83 -6.01
N SER A 311 6.18 33.71 -4.69
CA SER A 311 6.12 34.84 -3.77
C SER A 311 7.48 35.36 -3.29
N GLY A 312 8.59 34.71 -3.68
CA GLY A 312 9.95 35.11 -3.26
C GLY A 312 10.28 34.81 -1.80
N LYS A 313 9.47 33.97 -1.14
CA LYS A 313 9.64 33.55 0.26
C LYS A 313 10.68 32.43 0.39
N TYR A 314 11.96 32.78 0.26
CA TYR A 314 13.05 31.80 0.29
C TYR A 314 13.34 31.20 1.67
N GLY A 315 12.93 31.84 2.77
CA GLY A 315 13.05 31.26 4.11
C GLY A 315 12.23 29.97 4.25
N PRO A 316 10.89 30.03 4.08
CA PRO A 316 10.03 28.85 4.05
C PRO A 316 10.43 27.82 2.98
N LEU A 317 10.82 28.29 1.78
CA LEU A 317 11.32 27.39 0.73
C LEU A 317 12.54 26.60 1.19
N ARG A 318 13.51 27.24 1.83
CA ARG A 318 14.72 26.56 2.33
C ARG A 318 14.38 25.51 3.37
N SER A 319 13.49 25.80 4.32
CA SER A 319 13.06 24.82 5.33
C SER A 319 12.38 23.62 4.70
N LEU A 320 11.47 23.84 3.75
CA LEU A 320 10.80 22.79 2.99
C LEU A 320 11.79 21.92 2.20
N LEU A 321 12.77 22.54 1.54
CA LEU A 321 13.80 21.80 0.80
C LEU A 321 14.70 20.99 1.73
N SER A 322 15.04 21.50 2.92
CA SER A 322 15.80 20.74 3.92
C SER A 322 15.04 19.50 4.39
N GLU A 323 13.73 19.63 4.66
CA GLU A 323 12.84 18.51 5.00
C GLU A 323 12.72 17.51 3.83
N PHE A 324 12.60 17.99 2.60
CA PHE A 324 12.61 17.15 1.40
C PHE A 324 13.94 16.39 1.22
N THR A 325 15.07 16.94 1.66
CA THR A 325 16.39 16.30 1.56
C THR A 325 16.75 15.40 2.75
N SER A 326 15.98 15.39 3.84
CA SER A 326 16.33 14.68 5.07
C SER A 326 16.27 13.15 4.94
N GLU A 327 15.36 12.64 4.11
CA GLU A 327 15.13 11.21 3.93
C GLU A 327 15.04 10.87 2.44
N VAL A 328 15.48 9.64 2.11
CA VAL A 328 15.29 9.05 0.79
C VAL A 328 13.92 8.42 0.73
N LEU A 329 13.02 8.98 -0.07
CA LEU A 329 11.68 8.43 -0.31
C LEU A 329 11.42 8.28 -1.81
N TRP A 330 10.65 7.26 -2.18
CA TRP A 330 10.46 6.85 -3.56
C TRP A 330 9.88 7.94 -4.46
N TRP A 331 8.91 8.71 -3.94
CA TRP A 331 8.22 9.77 -4.66
C TRP A 331 9.08 11.03 -4.81
N ARG A 332 10.04 11.25 -3.91
CA ARG A 332 11.00 12.37 -4.00
C ARG A 332 11.89 12.26 -5.25
N GLY A 333 12.06 11.06 -5.79
CA GLY A 333 12.74 10.82 -7.09
C GLY A 333 11.85 11.01 -8.33
N GLY A 334 10.57 11.32 -8.12
CA GLY A 334 9.51 11.37 -9.12
C GLY A 334 9.66 12.50 -10.14
N ARG A 335 8.81 12.45 -11.16
CA ARG A 335 8.78 13.45 -12.23
C ARG A 335 8.29 14.80 -11.70
N VAL A 336 7.23 14.79 -10.90
CA VAL A 336 6.61 16.00 -10.32
C VAL A 336 7.64 16.79 -9.53
N SER A 337 8.28 16.18 -8.51
CA SER A 337 9.31 16.85 -7.71
C SER A 337 10.45 17.43 -8.56
N LYS A 338 10.94 16.68 -9.55
CA LYS A 338 11.99 17.15 -10.47
C LYS A 338 11.56 18.39 -11.24
N GLU A 339 10.37 18.35 -11.85
CA GLU A 339 9.88 19.43 -12.70
C GLU A 339 9.60 20.70 -11.87
N SER A 340 9.03 20.55 -10.67
CA SER A 340 8.77 21.67 -9.77
C SER A 340 10.05 22.34 -9.28
N ILE A 341 11.06 21.56 -8.89
CA ILE A 341 12.38 22.11 -8.50
C ILE A 341 13.04 22.83 -9.69
N LYS A 342 13.00 22.25 -10.90
CA LYS A 342 13.59 22.88 -12.09
C LYS A 342 12.88 24.18 -12.46
N LEU A 343 11.55 24.20 -12.38
CA LEU A 343 10.78 25.41 -12.62
C LEU A 343 11.16 26.49 -11.60
N ALA A 344 11.27 26.12 -10.32
CA ALA A 344 11.71 27.04 -9.28
C ALA A 344 13.12 27.60 -9.55
N MET A 345 14.09 26.75 -9.93
CA MET A 345 15.44 27.18 -10.30
C MET A 345 15.41 28.20 -11.44
N LYS A 346 14.63 27.94 -12.49
CA LYS A 346 14.47 28.88 -13.62
C LYS A 346 13.94 30.22 -13.14
N THR A 347 12.88 30.22 -12.33
CA THR A 347 12.26 31.44 -11.80
C THR A 347 13.22 32.23 -10.92
N VAL A 348 13.97 31.58 -10.03
CA VAL A 348 14.95 32.25 -9.16
C VAL A 348 16.12 32.79 -9.98
N ALA A 349 16.62 32.05 -10.97
CA ALA A 349 17.69 32.51 -11.85
C ALA A 349 17.28 33.75 -12.65
N MET A 350 16.05 33.78 -13.18
CA MET A 350 15.51 34.98 -13.85
C MET A 350 15.48 36.19 -12.91
N ARG A 351 15.08 36.01 -11.65
CA ARG A 351 15.09 37.09 -10.66
C ARG A 351 16.49 37.55 -10.27
N ALA A 352 17.45 36.63 -10.18
CA ALA A 352 18.84 36.97 -9.89
C ALA A 352 19.44 37.91 -10.95
N VAL A 353 19.02 37.79 -12.21
CA VAL A 353 19.43 38.66 -13.31
C VAL A 353 18.70 40.01 -13.26
N VAL A 354 17.41 40.02 -12.94
CA VAL A 354 16.58 41.25 -12.90
C VAL A 354 16.89 42.11 -11.66
N PHE A 355 17.08 41.48 -10.50
CA PHE A 355 17.26 42.15 -9.21
C PHE A 355 18.68 41.92 -8.69
N ILE A 356 19.66 42.55 -9.34
CA ILE A 356 21.09 42.36 -9.06
C ILE A 356 21.44 42.74 -7.60
N GLN A 357 20.76 43.72 -7.01
CA GLN A 357 20.99 44.10 -5.61
C GLN A 357 20.67 42.95 -4.62
N GLU A 358 19.77 42.04 -5.00
CA GLU A 358 19.39 40.86 -4.20
C GLU A 358 20.09 39.58 -4.66
N TYR A 359 21.15 39.68 -5.48
CA TYR A 359 21.82 38.52 -6.08
C TYR A 359 22.23 37.46 -5.04
N ALA A 360 22.81 37.87 -3.91
CA ALA A 360 23.22 36.94 -2.85
C ALA A 360 22.04 36.13 -2.29
N ARG A 361 20.87 36.76 -2.14
CA ARG A 361 19.64 36.09 -1.67
C ARG A 361 19.16 35.08 -2.71
N HIS A 362 19.17 35.43 -3.99
CA HIS A 362 18.78 34.52 -5.07
C HIS A 362 19.76 33.36 -5.26
N LYS A 363 21.07 33.63 -5.15
CA LYS A 363 22.12 32.62 -5.22
C LYS A 363 21.95 31.56 -4.13
N ASN A 364 21.77 31.98 -2.87
CA ASN A 364 21.54 31.04 -1.76
C ASN A 364 20.31 30.14 -1.98
N ALA A 365 19.25 30.67 -2.61
CA ALA A 365 18.07 29.87 -2.94
C ALA A 365 18.34 28.88 -4.09
N LEU A 366 19.14 29.27 -5.09
CA LEU A 366 19.57 28.38 -6.18
C LEU A 366 20.43 27.22 -5.67
N ASP A 367 21.38 27.50 -4.77
CA ASP A 367 22.25 26.47 -4.18
C ASP A 367 21.41 25.39 -3.46
N LYS A 368 20.39 25.81 -2.69
CA LYS A 368 19.50 24.85 -2.01
C LYS A 368 18.60 24.07 -2.97
N LEU A 369 18.14 24.70 -4.05
CA LEU A 369 17.38 24.01 -5.09
C LEU A 369 18.24 23.01 -5.87
N GLU A 370 19.52 23.30 -6.09
CA GLU A 370 20.47 22.38 -6.69
C GLU A 370 20.71 21.16 -5.80
N GLU A 371 20.92 21.36 -4.50
CA GLU A 371 21.01 20.27 -3.52
C GLU A 371 19.77 19.36 -3.57
N ALA A 372 18.58 19.96 -3.58
CA ALA A 372 17.33 19.21 -3.71
C ALA A 372 17.24 18.44 -5.04
N LEU A 373 17.70 19.03 -6.16
CA LEU A 373 17.72 18.35 -7.46
C LEU A 373 18.73 17.16 -7.49
N LEU A 374 19.86 17.28 -6.80
CA LEU A 374 20.78 16.16 -6.59
C LEU A 374 20.14 15.06 -5.75
N HIS A 375 19.37 15.43 -4.71
CA HIS A 375 18.61 14.48 -3.91
C HIS A 375 17.55 13.73 -4.73
N VAL A 376 16.85 14.40 -5.65
CA VAL A 376 15.94 13.73 -6.60
C VAL A 376 16.66 12.60 -7.34
N LYS A 377 17.92 12.79 -7.75
CA LYS A 377 18.70 11.73 -8.42
C LYS A 377 18.97 10.55 -7.49
N ARG A 378 19.30 10.80 -6.22
CA ARG A 378 19.52 9.76 -5.20
C ARG A 378 18.26 8.93 -4.92
N CYS A 379 17.08 9.57 -4.98
CA CYS A 379 15.80 8.93 -4.72
C CYS A 379 15.23 8.12 -5.91
N ARG A 380 15.92 8.07 -7.06
CA ARG A 380 15.44 7.36 -8.26
C ARG A 380 15.73 5.87 -8.19
N VAL A 381 14.78 5.09 -8.72
CA VAL A 381 15.02 3.67 -8.99
C VAL A 381 16.11 3.49 -10.04
N THR A 382 17.02 2.55 -9.78
CA THR A 382 18.09 2.18 -10.72
C THR A 382 17.71 0.96 -11.57
N LYS A 383 18.50 0.67 -12.60
CA LYS A 383 18.35 -0.58 -13.36
C LYS A 383 18.72 -1.80 -12.49
N ALA A 384 19.74 -1.66 -11.66
CA ALA A 384 20.18 -2.71 -10.75
C ALA A 384 19.09 -3.10 -9.75
N ASP A 385 18.39 -2.11 -9.16
CA ASP A 385 17.25 -2.37 -8.27
C ASP A 385 16.18 -3.24 -8.94
N ARG A 386 15.80 -2.89 -10.18
CA ARG A 386 14.79 -3.65 -10.93
C ARG A 386 15.24 -5.06 -11.25
N GLN A 387 16.51 -5.24 -11.63
CA GLN A 387 17.08 -6.56 -11.90
C GLN A 387 17.12 -7.42 -10.63
N MET A 388 17.44 -6.81 -9.48
CA MET A 388 17.44 -7.51 -8.19
C MET A 388 16.04 -7.96 -7.79
N VAL A 389 15.02 -7.11 -7.96
CA VAL A 389 13.62 -7.47 -7.71
C VAL A 389 13.18 -8.61 -8.64
N GLU A 390 13.47 -8.53 -9.94
CA GLU A 390 13.14 -9.61 -10.90
C GLU A 390 13.81 -10.93 -10.51
N ALA A 391 15.12 -10.91 -10.23
CA ALA A 391 15.88 -12.10 -9.89
C ALA A 391 15.44 -12.73 -8.55
N THR A 392 15.12 -11.92 -7.54
CA THR A 392 14.64 -12.45 -6.26
C THR A 392 13.25 -13.02 -6.37
N MET A 393 12.34 -12.38 -7.11
CA MET A 393 11.00 -12.93 -7.32
C MET A 393 11.05 -14.32 -7.99
N VAL A 394 11.82 -14.47 -9.07
CA VAL A 394 12.01 -15.78 -9.72
C VAL A 394 12.54 -16.84 -8.75
N ARG A 395 13.52 -16.47 -7.90
CA ARG A 395 14.09 -17.38 -6.90
C ARG A 395 13.08 -17.80 -5.82
N MET A 396 12.36 -16.83 -5.26
CA MET A 396 11.33 -17.08 -4.25
C MET A 396 10.26 -18.04 -4.78
N PHE A 397 9.83 -17.87 -6.02
CA PHE A 397 8.83 -18.75 -6.63
C PHE A 397 9.33 -20.16 -6.87
N ALA A 398 10.56 -20.30 -7.36
CA ALA A 398 11.18 -21.61 -7.50
C ALA A 398 11.38 -22.31 -6.14
N ALA A 399 11.52 -21.57 -5.03
CA ALA A 399 11.65 -22.12 -3.69
C ALA A 399 10.30 -22.55 -3.10
N SER A 400 9.26 -21.74 -3.23
CA SER A 400 7.91 -22.06 -2.73
C SER A 400 7.32 -23.31 -3.39
N SER A 401 7.48 -23.48 -4.72
CA SER A 401 7.04 -24.70 -5.43
C SER A 401 7.83 -25.94 -4.97
N ARG A 402 9.14 -25.82 -4.69
CA ARG A 402 9.95 -26.92 -4.13
C ARG A 402 9.48 -27.36 -2.73
N ARG A 403 9.11 -26.40 -1.87
CA ARG A 403 8.65 -26.69 -0.51
C ARG A 403 7.28 -27.36 -0.50
N GLY A 404 6.36 -26.92 -1.37
CA GLY A 404 5.06 -27.59 -1.57
C GLY A 404 5.22 -29.08 -1.91
N ARG A 405 6.16 -29.42 -2.81
CA ARG A 405 6.50 -30.82 -3.15
C ARG A 405 7.00 -31.64 -1.97
N ALA A 406 7.83 -31.05 -1.09
CA ALA A 406 8.36 -31.76 0.07
C ALA A 406 7.27 -32.05 1.10
N ASP A 407 6.39 -31.08 1.37
CA ASP A 407 5.28 -31.23 2.32
C ASP A 407 4.21 -32.20 1.82
N GLU A 408 3.91 -32.20 0.52
CA GLU A 408 2.97 -33.14 -0.09
C GLU A 408 3.52 -34.57 -0.10
N ARG A 409 4.81 -34.75 -0.39
CA ARG A 409 5.50 -36.03 -0.28
C ARG A 409 5.55 -36.54 1.16
N ALA A 410 5.80 -35.67 2.13
CA ALA A 410 5.76 -36.03 3.56
C ALA A 410 4.36 -36.45 4.01
N LYS A 411 3.31 -35.77 3.53
CA LYS A 411 1.91 -36.16 3.79
C LYS A 411 1.53 -37.49 3.14
N MET A 412 2.02 -37.76 1.91
CA MET A 412 1.82 -39.05 1.26
C MET A 412 2.55 -40.18 1.98
N MET A 413 3.78 -39.97 2.42
CA MET A 413 4.55 -40.94 3.21
C MET A 413 3.90 -41.20 4.58
N ALA A 414 3.46 -40.17 5.28
CA ALA A 414 2.74 -40.32 6.56
C ALA A 414 1.40 -41.06 6.41
N ARG A 415 0.73 -40.95 5.25
CA ARG A 415 -0.48 -41.75 4.93
C ARG A 415 -0.16 -43.19 4.56
N ALA A 416 1.00 -43.45 3.94
CA ALA A 416 1.45 -44.80 3.61
C ALA A 416 1.89 -45.57 4.87
N ASP A 417 2.58 -44.91 5.81
CA ASP A 417 3.00 -45.53 7.08
C ASP A 417 1.83 -45.71 8.08
N GLY A 418 0.74 -44.95 7.94
CA GLY A 418 -0.48 -45.11 8.74
C GLY A 418 -1.43 -46.22 8.24
N GLY A 419 -1.05 -46.96 7.20
CA GLY A 419 -1.93 -47.88 6.47
C GLY A 419 -1.31 -49.24 6.17
N CYS A 420 -0.58 -49.86 7.11
CA CYS A 420 -0.23 -51.28 7.06
C CYS A 420 -0.16 -51.87 8.47
N GLY A 421 -1.32 -52.12 9.07
CA GLY A 421 -1.52 -53.24 9.98
C GLY A 421 -2.34 -54.29 9.25
N MET A 422 -1.69 -55.10 8.41
CA MET A 422 -2.27 -56.35 7.93
C MET A 422 -1.69 -57.46 8.80
N ASP A 423 -2.60 -58.19 9.46
CA ASP A 423 -2.33 -59.35 10.29
C ASP A 423 -1.52 -60.40 9.52
N GLU A 424 -0.37 -60.77 10.06
CA GLU A 424 0.27 -62.05 9.76
C GLU A 424 -0.56 -63.16 10.41
N GLY A 425 -1.55 -63.68 9.69
CA GLY A 425 -2.37 -64.73 10.28
C GLY A 425 -3.52 -65.28 9.45
N GLU A 426 -3.41 -65.42 8.12
CA GLU A 426 -4.34 -66.27 7.37
C GLU A 426 -3.66 -66.79 6.08
N TRP A 427 -2.69 -67.68 6.29
CA TRP A 427 -2.17 -68.54 5.24
C TRP A 427 -3.14 -69.72 5.04
N GLU A 428 -3.53 -69.93 3.79
CA GLU A 428 -3.97 -71.21 3.22
C GLU A 428 -5.26 -71.85 3.74
N THR A 429 -6.41 -71.39 3.23
CA THR A 429 -7.47 -72.31 2.81
C THR A 429 -8.28 -71.71 1.66
N ALA A 430 -7.87 -71.96 0.41
CA ALA A 430 -8.80 -72.11 -0.73
C ALA A 430 -8.07 -72.25 -2.09
N ILE A 431 -7.26 -73.29 -2.29
CA ILE A 431 -7.11 -73.89 -3.64
C ILE A 431 -7.02 -75.42 -3.47
N GLY A 432 -8.10 -76.13 -3.79
CA GLY A 432 -8.14 -77.59 -3.82
C GLY A 432 -9.50 -78.18 -4.21
N GLY A 433 -9.72 -78.37 -5.52
CA GLY A 433 -10.78 -79.22 -6.12
C GLY A 433 -11.81 -78.43 -6.94
N ARG A 434 -11.97 -78.59 -8.26
CA ARG A 434 -11.65 -79.67 -9.22
C ARG A 434 -11.34 -79.06 -10.59
#